data_AF-A0A0N4X300-F1
#
_entry.id   AF-A0A0N4X300-F1
#
_cell.length_a   1.000
_cell.length_b   1.000
_cell.length_c   1.000
_cell.angle_alpha   90.00
_cell.angle_beta   90.00
_cell.angle_gamma   90.00
#
_symmetry.space_group_name_H-M   'P 1'
#
loop_
_entity.id
_entity.type
_entity.pdbx_description
1 polymer ?
#
loop_
_entity_poly.entity_id
_entity_poly.type
_entity_poly.pdbx_seq_one_letter_code
_entity_poly.pdbx_strand_id
1 'polypeptide(L)'
;LAEKTLIFLSGCVKITLSVLNDEQSPTIHRIVEYSHHLVPDIDKILNSSYYWGVMDRFQAEQLLEGKPEGTFLLRDSAQTEYLFSVSFRRYQRTLHARIEQGNHRFSFDIHDQSVFSAPTITKLIEKYKDPARCLFFEPQLTHPLHRGRVFSLQELCRGVIVSRTTYTGVASLRLPPKLKQYIREYHYTIPVRTVTLSE
;
A
#
# COMPACT_ATOMS: atom_id res chain seq x y z
N LEU A 1 -18.17 7.84 -20.38
CA LEU A 1 -16.94 8.45 -19.84
C LEU A 1 -17.32 9.19 -18.57
N ALA A 2 -16.80 8.83 -17.40
CA ALA A 2 -17.05 9.57 -16.17
C ALA A 2 -15.96 10.63 -15.98
N GLU A 3 -16.33 11.90 -15.93
CA GLU A 3 -15.41 12.98 -15.53
C GLU A 3 -15.22 12.94 -14.02
N LYS A 4 -13.96 12.78 -13.57
CA LYS A 4 -13.59 12.83 -12.15
C LYS A 4 -13.05 14.23 -11.85
N THR A 5 -13.82 15.06 -11.17
CA THR A 5 -13.33 16.34 -10.64
C THR A 5 -12.95 16.17 -9.16
N LEU A 6 -11.66 16.32 -8.83
CA LEU A 6 -11.16 16.30 -7.46
C LEU A 6 -11.27 17.70 -6.84
N ILE A 7 -11.92 17.82 -5.68
CA ILE A 7 -11.91 19.03 -4.86
C ILE A 7 -11.30 18.68 -3.50
N PHE A 8 -10.17 19.31 -3.15
CA PHE A 8 -9.46 19.09 -1.89
C PHE A 8 -9.92 20.07 -0.81
N LEU A 9 -10.47 19.57 0.30
CA LEU A 9 -10.68 20.35 1.53
C LEU A 9 -10.19 19.55 2.73
N SER A 10 -9.25 20.15 3.49
CA SER A 10 -8.82 19.77 4.85
C SER A 10 -8.89 18.28 5.22
N GLY A 11 -8.10 17.44 4.55
CA GLY A 11 -7.88 16.04 4.96
C GLY A 11 -8.98 15.05 4.59
N CYS A 12 -9.93 15.44 3.73
CA CYS A 12 -10.91 14.55 3.12
C CYS A 12 -10.88 14.74 1.60
N VAL A 13 -10.72 13.64 0.85
CA VAL A 13 -10.79 13.66 -0.63
C VAL A 13 -12.24 13.49 -1.04
N LYS A 14 -12.80 14.47 -1.77
CA LYS A 14 -14.13 14.36 -2.39
C LYS A 14 -13.99 13.80 -3.81
N ILE A 15 -14.65 12.69 -4.10
CA ILE A 15 -14.78 12.15 -5.45
C ILE A 15 -16.24 12.28 -5.87
N THR A 16 -16.50 13.00 -6.97
CA THR A 16 -17.81 13.04 -7.62
C THR A 16 -17.80 12.05 -8.78
N LEU A 17 -18.75 11.11 -8.78
CA LEU A 17 -18.99 10.20 -9.91
C LEU A 17 -20.33 10.59 -10.55
N SER A 18 -20.31 11.03 -11.82
CA SER A 18 -21.51 11.19 -12.64
C SER A 18 -21.71 9.93 -13.49
N VAL A 19 -22.88 9.29 -13.36
CA VAL A 19 -23.31 8.23 -14.28
C VAL A 19 -24.10 8.90 -15.39
N LEU A 20 -23.53 8.97 -16.59
CA LEU A 20 -24.26 9.40 -17.78
C LEU A 20 -25.02 8.18 -18.33
N ASN A 21 -26.34 8.10 -18.13
CA ASN A 21 -27.27 7.74 -19.21
C ASN A 21 -28.77 7.85 -18.85
N ASP A 22 -29.51 8.25 -19.90
CA ASP A 22 -30.95 8.40 -20.12
C ASP A 22 -31.67 9.57 -19.43
N GLU A 23 -32.29 10.41 -20.26
CA GLU A 23 -32.86 11.76 -20.00
C GLU A 23 -33.99 11.84 -18.95
N GLN A 24 -34.19 10.84 -18.11
CA GLN A 24 -35.22 10.85 -17.06
C GLN A 24 -34.79 10.17 -15.75
N SER A 25 -33.49 9.92 -15.53
CA SER A 25 -33.00 9.41 -14.25
C SER A 25 -32.34 10.52 -13.41
N PRO A 26 -32.63 10.63 -12.10
CA PRO A 26 -32.00 11.63 -11.25
C PRO A 26 -30.49 11.40 -11.20
N THR A 27 -29.71 12.48 -11.38
CA THR A 27 -28.25 12.41 -11.29
C THR A 27 -27.85 12.10 -9.86
N ILE A 28 -27.47 10.85 -9.59
CA ILE A 28 -27.05 10.43 -8.25
C ILE A 28 -25.59 10.85 -8.02
N HIS A 29 -25.36 11.90 -7.23
CA HIS A 29 -24.02 12.23 -6.79
C HIS A 29 -23.65 11.40 -5.56
N ARG A 30 -22.63 10.54 -5.68
CA ARG A 30 -22.05 9.80 -4.54
C ARG A 30 -20.80 10.50 -4.05
N ILE A 31 -20.85 11.08 -2.85
CA ILE A 31 -19.68 11.62 -2.17
C ILE A 31 -19.16 10.55 -1.22
N VAL A 32 -17.92 10.11 -1.43
CA VAL A 32 -17.22 9.21 -0.50
C VAL A 32 -16.24 10.02 0.32
N GLU A 33 -16.41 10.02 1.65
CA GLU A 33 -15.45 10.61 2.58
C GLU A 33 -14.40 9.57 2.96
N TYR A 34 -13.13 9.96 2.93
CA TYR A 34 -12.00 9.09 3.26
C TYR A 34 -11.30 9.54 4.54
N SER A 35 -10.98 8.58 5.40
CA SER A 35 -10.04 8.76 6.52
C SER A 35 -8.66 8.29 6.12
N HIS A 36 -7.64 9.06 6.51
CA HIS A 36 -6.25 8.76 6.19
C HIS A 36 -5.54 8.17 7.42
N HIS A 37 -4.80 7.09 7.22
CA HIS A 37 -4.11 6.36 8.28
C HIS A 37 -2.68 6.10 7.85
N LEU A 38 -1.72 6.38 8.73
CA LEU A 38 -0.33 6.01 8.48
C LEU A 38 -0.18 4.49 8.49
N VAL A 39 0.69 3.98 7.62
CA VAL A 39 1.06 2.56 7.66
C VAL A 39 1.78 2.28 8.99
N PRO A 40 1.33 1.28 9.76
CA PRO A 40 1.99 0.93 11.01
C PRO A 40 3.34 0.26 10.74
N ASP A 41 4.27 0.38 11.70
CA ASP A 41 5.56 -0.32 11.68
C ASP A 41 6.46 -0.03 10.43
N ILE A 42 6.40 1.19 9.87
CA ILE A 42 7.27 1.57 8.74
C ILE A 42 8.74 1.45 9.09
N ASP A 43 9.14 1.78 10.32
CA ASP A 43 10.49 1.54 10.84
C ASP A 43 10.93 0.08 10.70
N LYS A 44 10.03 -0.88 10.97
CA LYS A 44 10.33 -2.32 10.79
C LYS A 44 10.46 -2.69 9.31
N ILE A 45 9.65 -2.09 8.43
CA ILE A 45 9.77 -2.28 6.98
C ILE A 45 11.12 -1.74 6.48
N LEU A 46 11.51 -0.53 6.89
CA LEU A 46 12.80 0.05 6.55
C LEU A 46 13.97 -0.78 7.07
N ASN A 47 13.86 -1.32 8.29
CA ASN A 47 14.87 -2.19 8.87
C ASN A 47 14.94 -3.59 8.22
N SER A 48 13.89 -4.01 7.50
CA SER A 48 13.88 -5.29 6.81
C SER A 48 14.75 -5.25 5.57
N SER A 49 15.85 -6.00 5.53
CA SER A 49 16.83 -5.98 4.43
C SER A 49 16.28 -6.39 3.06
N TYR A 50 15.11 -7.03 3.00
CA TYR A 50 14.40 -7.35 1.76
C TYR A 50 13.49 -6.24 1.23
N TYR A 51 13.38 -5.11 1.93
CA TYR A 51 12.67 -3.93 1.42
C TYR A 51 13.62 -3.04 0.61
N TRP A 52 13.31 -2.82 -0.67
CA TRP A 52 14.17 -2.10 -1.62
C TRP A 52 13.80 -0.63 -1.83
N GLY A 53 12.70 -0.18 -1.24
CA GLY A 53 12.17 1.17 -1.45
C GLY A 53 11.53 1.35 -2.82
N VAL A 54 11.65 2.57 -3.37
CA VAL A 54 11.22 2.90 -4.73
C VAL A 54 11.99 2.05 -5.74
N MET A 55 11.27 1.15 -6.40
CA MET A 55 11.77 0.25 -7.42
C MET A 55 10.60 -0.18 -8.31
N ASP A 56 10.80 -0.15 -9.63
CA ASP A 56 9.78 -0.61 -10.57
C ASP A 56 9.79 -2.14 -10.73
N ARG A 57 8.82 -2.67 -11.49
CA ARG A 57 8.70 -4.12 -11.70
C ARG A 57 9.86 -4.70 -12.52
N PHE A 58 10.38 -3.95 -13.49
CA PHE A 58 11.39 -4.44 -14.43
C PHE A 58 12.75 -4.56 -13.74
N GLN A 59 13.10 -3.59 -12.90
CA GLN A 59 14.26 -3.67 -12.01
C GLN A 59 14.17 -4.90 -11.09
N ALA A 60 12.98 -5.16 -10.54
CA ALA A 60 12.77 -6.34 -9.70
C ALA A 60 12.89 -7.66 -10.49
N GLU A 61 12.40 -7.71 -11.74
CA GLU A 61 12.55 -8.85 -12.64
C GLU A 61 14.02 -9.17 -12.90
N GLN A 62 14.84 -8.16 -13.24
CA GLN A 62 16.27 -8.32 -13.46
C GLN A 62 17.01 -8.86 -12.23
N LEU A 63 16.68 -8.34 -11.03
CA LEU A 63 17.30 -8.80 -9.78
C LEU A 63 16.93 -10.24 -9.40
N LEU A 64 15.74 -10.69 -9.79
CA LEU A 64 15.20 -12.00 -9.47
C LEU A 64 15.46 -13.04 -10.56
N GLU A 65 15.92 -12.63 -11.74
CA GLU A 65 16.24 -13.53 -12.84
C GLU A 65 17.25 -14.60 -12.41
N GLY A 66 16.96 -15.85 -12.77
CA GLY A 66 17.79 -17.01 -12.41
C GLY A 66 17.83 -17.35 -10.92
N LYS A 67 17.18 -16.58 -10.04
CA LYS A 67 17.17 -16.89 -8.59
C LYS A 67 16.29 -18.12 -8.27
N PRO A 68 16.61 -18.85 -7.19
CA PRO A 68 15.81 -20.00 -6.73
C PRO A 68 14.35 -19.64 -6.45
N GLU A 69 13.48 -20.64 -6.51
CA GLU A 69 12.09 -20.50 -6.11
C GLU A 69 11.95 -19.98 -4.67
N GLY A 70 10.96 -19.12 -4.46
CA GLY A 70 10.69 -18.45 -3.20
C GLY A 70 11.62 -17.26 -2.91
N THR A 71 12.56 -16.93 -3.80
CA THR A 71 13.34 -15.68 -3.69
C THR A 71 12.42 -14.49 -3.89
N PHE A 72 12.43 -13.52 -2.98
CA PHE A 72 11.52 -12.37 -3.03
C PHE A 72 12.14 -11.06 -2.58
N LEU A 73 11.49 -9.96 -2.94
CA LEU A 73 11.75 -8.63 -2.41
C LEU A 73 10.44 -7.85 -2.20
N LEU A 74 10.43 -6.94 -1.24
CA LEU A 74 9.38 -5.95 -1.03
C LEU A 74 9.85 -4.62 -1.63
N ARG A 75 8.96 -3.91 -2.32
CA ARG A 75 9.23 -2.62 -2.93
C ARG A 75 7.99 -1.72 -2.89
N ASP A 76 8.19 -0.45 -3.16
CA ASP A 76 7.05 0.45 -3.38
C ASP A 76 6.32 0.05 -4.66
N SER A 77 5.00 0.18 -4.66
CA SER A 77 4.22 -0.03 -5.87
C SER A 77 4.42 1.13 -6.83
N ALA A 78 4.47 0.85 -8.14
CA ALA A 78 4.44 1.89 -9.16
C ALA A 78 3.02 2.43 -9.42
N GLN A 79 1.99 1.78 -8.85
CA GLN A 79 0.60 2.20 -8.99
C GLN A 79 0.15 2.99 -7.79
N THR A 80 -0.50 4.12 -8.02
CA THR A 80 -0.91 5.09 -7.00
C THR A 80 -1.91 4.55 -5.99
N GLU A 81 -2.65 3.49 -6.34
CA GLU A 81 -3.65 2.85 -5.48
C GLU A 81 -3.04 1.96 -4.39
N TYR A 82 -1.78 1.56 -4.54
CA TYR A 82 -1.12 0.61 -3.66
C TYR A 82 0.18 1.22 -3.16
N LEU A 83 0.50 1.03 -1.88
CA LEU A 83 1.78 1.53 -1.34
C LEU A 83 2.93 0.57 -1.65
N PHE A 84 2.67 -0.73 -1.56
CA PHE A 84 3.71 -1.76 -1.62
C PHE A 84 3.35 -2.89 -2.58
N SER A 85 4.38 -3.55 -3.08
CA SER A 85 4.28 -4.79 -3.85
C SER A 85 5.40 -5.74 -3.46
N VAL A 86 5.12 -7.04 -3.48
CA VAL A 86 6.16 -8.07 -3.44
C VAL A 86 6.44 -8.54 -4.86
N SER A 87 7.71 -8.68 -5.20
CA SER A 87 8.16 -9.40 -6.40
C SER A 87 8.82 -10.68 -5.93
N PHE A 88 8.48 -11.82 -6.52
CA PHE A 88 8.97 -13.12 -6.06
C PHE A 88 9.13 -14.14 -7.19
N ARG A 89 9.98 -15.13 -6.97
CA ARG A 89 10.23 -16.24 -7.89
C ARG A 89 9.34 -17.41 -7.57
N ARG A 90 8.58 -17.88 -8.56
CA ARG A 90 7.80 -19.11 -8.48
C ARG A 90 7.59 -19.73 -9.85
N TYR A 91 7.63 -21.06 -9.95
CA TYR A 91 7.43 -21.78 -11.22
C TYR A 91 8.35 -21.28 -12.33
N GLN A 92 9.60 -21.00 -11.97
CA GLN A 92 10.63 -20.45 -12.86
C GLN A 92 10.28 -19.09 -13.49
N ARG A 93 9.29 -18.37 -12.94
CA ARG A 93 8.90 -17.02 -13.36
C ARG A 93 9.04 -16.04 -12.21
N THR A 94 9.18 -14.76 -12.56
CA THR A 94 9.01 -13.67 -11.60
C THR A 94 7.55 -13.25 -11.62
N LEU A 95 6.93 -13.21 -10.44
CA LEU A 95 5.55 -12.82 -10.22
C LEU A 95 5.52 -11.59 -9.30
N HIS A 96 4.42 -10.83 -9.37
CA HIS A 96 4.22 -9.65 -8.56
C HIS A 96 2.86 -9.70 -7.89
N ALA A 97 2.81 -9.46 -6.58
CA ALA A 97 1.56 -9.30 -5.84
C ALA A 97 1.55 -7.93 -5.17
N ARG A 98 0.47 -7.18 -5.39
CA ARG A 98 0.25 -5.89 -4.72
C ARG A 98 -0.29 -6.16 -3.33
N ILE A 99 0.13 -5.36 -2.36
CA ILE A 99 -0.41 -5.46 -1.01
C ILE A 99 -1.60 -4.51 -0.91
N GLU A 100 -2.78 -5.08 -0.76
CA GLU A 100 -4.03 -4.37 -0.60
C GLU A 100 -4.27 -4.03 0.88
N GLN A 101 -5.12 -3.05 1.11
CA GLN A 101 -5.49 -2.62 2.45
C GLN A 101 -7.00 -2.50 2.58
N GLY A 102 -7.53 -2.92 3.73
CA GLY A 102 -8.94 -2.75 4.09
C GLY A 102 -9.18 -3.12 5.54
N ASN A 103 -10.12 -2.43 6.20
CA ASN A 103 -10.44 -2.64 7.62
C ASN A 103 -9.21 -2.65 8.55
N HIS A 104 -8.25 -1.74 8.30
CA HIS A 104 -6.96 -1.67 9.01
C HIS A 104 -6.09 -2.94 8.93
N ARG A 105 -6.29 -3.76 7.90
CA ARG A 105 -5.50 -4.96 7.61
C ARG A 105 -4.91 -4.89 6.21
N PHE A 106 -3.88 -5.69 5.99
CA PHE A 106 -3.14 -5.85 4.75
C PHE A 106 -3.27 -7.29 4.25
N SER A 107 -3.49 -7.46 2.94
CA SER A 107 -3.68 -8.76 2.29
C SER A 107 -3.15 -8.72 0.86
N PHE A 108 -3.01 -9.87 0.21
CA PHE A 108 -2.81 -9.96 -1.25
C PHE A 108 -4.13 -9.96 -2.03
N ASP A 109 -5.24 -10.18 -1.33
CA ASP A 109 -6.60 -9.98 -1.80
C ASP A 109 -7.44 -9.62 -0.57
N ILE A 110 -7.88 -8.37 -0.45
CA ILE A 110 -8.65 -7.93 0.73
C ILE A 110 -10.15 -8.23 0.61
N HIS A 111 -10.61 -8.59 -0.60
CA HIS A 111 -12.00 -8.85 -0.88
C HIS A 111 -12.37 -10.33 -0.65
N ASP A 112 -11.39 -11.22 -0.78
CA ASP A 112 -11.53 -12.63 -0.41
C ASP A 112 -11.25 -12.88 1.08
N GLN A 113 -12.28 -13.25 1.84
CA GLN A 113 -12.17 -13.54 3.27
C GLN A 113 -11.37 -14.82 3.60
N SER A 114 -11.18 -15.71 2.62
CA SER A 114 -10.36 -16.90 2.78
C SER A 114 -8.87 -16.60 2.71
N VAL A 115 -8.49 -15.48 2.09
CA VAL A 115 -7.09 -15.04 1.97
C VAL A 115 -6.63 -14.41 3.27
N PHE A 116 -5.42 -14.79 3.69
CA PHE A 116 -4.86 -14.31 4.94
C PHE A 116 -4.60 -12.81 4.92
N SER A 117 -5.12 -12.12 5.94
CA SER A 117 -4.81 -10.71 6.18
C SER A 117 -4.11 -10.50 7.52
N ALA A 118 -3.32 -9.44 7.64
CA ALA A 118 -2.56 -9.10 8.85
C ALA A 118 -2.65 -7.61 9.21
N PRO A 119 -2.48 -7.22 10.48
CA PRO A 119 -2.52 -5.80 10.87
C PRO A 119 -1.26 -5.02 10.43
N THR A 120 -0.19 -5.71 10.03
CA THR A 120 1.06 -5.08 9.55
C THR A 120 1.59 -5.86 8.35
N ILE A 121 2.34 -5.16 7.48
CA ILE A 121 2.97 -5.77 6.30
C ILE A 121 4.00 -6.82 6.71
N THR A 122 4.77 -6.57 7.77
CA THR A 122 5.77 -7.54 8.25
C THR A 122 5.13 -8.86 8.65
N LYS A 123 3.98 -8.83 9.36
CA LYS A 123 3.21 -10.04 9.70
C LYS A 123 2.60 -10.72 8.49
N LEU A 124 2.17 -9.94 7.48
CA LEU A 124 1.71 -10.50 6.21
C LEU A 124 2.83 -11.31 5.56
N ILE A 125 4.03 -10.71 5.41
CA ILE A 125 5.20 -11.38 4.83
C ILE A 125 5.57 -12.64 5.63
N GLU A 126 5.58 -12.56 6.97
CA GLU A 126 5.89 -13.71 7.84
C GLU A 126 5.01 -14.94 7.59
N LYS A 127 3.70 -14.77 7.34
CA LYS A 127 2.79 -15.88 7.02
C LYS A 127 3.24 -16.65 5.78
N TYR A 128 3.77 -15.96 4.77
CA TYR A 128 4.14 -16.51 3.47
C TYR A 128 5.61 -16.96 3.38
N LYS A 129 6.35 -16.92 4.50
CA LYS A 129 7.75 -17.42 4.57
C LYS A 129 7.85 -18.94 4.63
N ASP A 130 6.80 -19.63 5.05
CA ASP A 130 6.80 -21.09 5.17
C ASP A 130 6.15 -21.71 3.92
N PRO A 131 6.91 -22.41 3.06
CA PRO A 131 6.38 -22.98 1.83
C PRO A 131 5.34 -24.08 2.10
N ALA A 132 5.40 -24.77 3.25
CA ALA A 132 4.42 -25.80 3.61
C ALA A 132 3.04 -25.20 3.93
N ARG A 133 2.97 -23.88 4.16
CA ARG A 133 1.75 -23.14 4.49
C ARG A 133 1.24 -22.28 3.33
N CYS A 134 1.84 -22.40 2.14
CA CYS A 134 1.49 -21.63 0.95
C CYS A 134 0.82 -22.53 -0.09
N LEU A 135 -0.37 -22.16 -0.52
CA LEU A 135 -1.05 -22.82 -1.64
C LEU A 135 -0.33 -22.50 -2.96
N PHE A 136 -0.57 -23.31 -3.99
CA PHE A 136 0.09 -23.20 -5.31
C PHE A 136 -0.15 -21.87 -6.04
N PHE A 137 -1.16 -21.08 -5.63
CA PHE A 137 -1.44 -19.75 -6.19
C PHE A 137 -1.02 -18.61 -5.25
N GLU A 138 -0.69 -18.89 -3.99
CA GLU A 138 -0.31 -17.87 -3.00
C GLU A 138 1.16 -17.46 -3.11
N PRO A 139 1.55 -16.21 -2.78
CA PRO A 139 2.96 -15.85 -2.77
C PRO A 139 3.79 -16.76 -1.86
N GLN A 140 4.95 -17.21 -2.33
CA GLN A 140 5.93 -17.97 -1.55
C GLN A 140 7.15 -17.07 -1.34
N LEU A 141 7.35 -16.61 -0.11
CA LEU A 141 8.30 -15.55 0.25
C LEU A 141 9.39 -16.09 1.20
N THR A 142 10.05 -17.17 0.79
CA THR A 142 10.96 -17.94 1.66
C THR A 142 12.35 -17.32 1.78
N HIS A 143 12.90 -16.84 0.65
CA HIS A 143 14.30 -16.40 0.57
C HIS A 143 14.37 -14.90 0.31
N PRO A 144 14.62 -14.05 1.32
CA PRO A 144 14.73 -12.62 1.11
C PRO A 144 15.91 -12.27 0.21
N LEU A 145 15.66 -11.49 -0.85
CA LEU A 145 16.72 -10.86 -1.62
C LEU A 145 17.13 -9.57 -0.91
N HIS A 146 18.31 -9.60 -0.30
CA HIS A 146 18.83 -8.50 0.51
C HIS A 146 19.32 -7.33 -0.36
N ARG A 147 18.93 -6.10 0.00
CA ARG A 147 19.44 -4.88 -0.62
C ARG A 147 20.93 -4.68 -0.28
N GLY A 148 21.69 -4.16 -1.25
CA GLY A 148 23.11 -3.82 -1.07
C GLY A 148 23.38 -2.41 -0.53
N ARG A 149 22.34 -1.63 -0.20
CA ARG A 149 22.44 -0.24 0.25
C ARG A 149 21.65 0.01 1.53
N VAL A 150 22.01 1.06 2.25
CA VAL A 150 21.23 1.58 3.38
C VAL A 150 20.35 2.74 2.94
N PHE A 151 19.23 2.96 3.64
CA PHE A 151 18.39 4.13 3.42
C PHE A 151 19.06 5.39 3.97
N SER A 152 18.64 6.55 3.46
CA SER A 152 19.10 7.84 3.99
C SER A 152 18.66 8.04 5.43
N LEU A 153 19.40 8.86 6.18
CA LEU A 153 19.01 9.24 7.53
C LEU A 153 17.60 9.84 7.57
N GLN A 154 17.23 10.61 6.55
CA GLN A 154 15.91 11.23 6.44
C GLN A 154 14.78 10.18 6.35
N GLU A 155 14.96 9.13 5.55
CA GLU A 155 14.00 8.03 5.43
C GLU A 155 13.89 7.25 6.74
N LEU A 156 15.01 6.96 7.40
CA LEU A 156 15.04 6.27 8.69
C LEU A 156 14.33 7.08 9.78
N CYS A 157 14.60 8.40 9.85
CA CYS A 157 13.90 9.31 10.75
C CYS A 157 12.39 9.34 10.46
N ARG A 158 11.99 9.41 9.18
CA ARG A 158 10.58 9.33 8.80
C ARG A 158 9.94 8.06 9.34
N GLY A 159 10.56 6.90 9.17
CA GLY A 159 10.00 5.65 9.64
C GLY A 159 9.74 5.65 11.14
N VAL A 160 10.70 6.12 11.94
CA VAL A 160 10.54 6.22 13.40
C VAL A 160 9.42 7.18 13.78
N ILE A 161 9.30 8.34 13.11
CA ILE A 161 8.24 9.31 13.38
C ILE A 161 6.87 8.71 13.02
N VAL A 162 6.75 8.12 11.83
CA VAL A 162 5.51 7.52 11.31
C VAL A 162 4.99 6.45 12.26
N SER A 163 5.86 5.58 12.77
CA SER A 163 5.48 4.51 13.71
C SER A 163 5.10 5.01 15.13
N ARG A 164 5.24 6.31 15.42
CA ARG A 164 4.98 6.89 16.76
C ARG A 164 3.91 7.99 16.75
N THR A 165 3.25 8.22 15.62
CA THR A 165 2.19 9.23 15.48
C THR A 165 1.04 8.69 14.65
N THR A 166 -0.05 9.45 14.59
CA THR A 166 -1.14 9.22 13.64
C THR A 166 -1.06 10.22 12.49
N TYR A 167 -1.82 9.98 11.41
CA TYR A 167 -1.88 10.88 10.25
C TYR A 167 -2.32 12.30 10.63
N THR A 168 -3.32 12.39 11.51
CA THR A 168 -3.80 13.66 12.10
C THR A 168 -2.76 14.24 13.05
N GLY A 169 -2.11 13.40 13.86
CA GLY A 169 -1.03 13.79 14.78
C GLY A 169 0.15 14.48 14.10
N VAL A 170 0.45 14.19 12.83
CA VAL A 170 1.49 14.91 12.06
C VAL A 170 1.24 16.42 12.03
N ALA A 171 -0.01 16.87 12.12
CA ALA A 171 -0.34 18.30 12.10
C ALA A 171 0.24 19.06 13.31
N SER A 172 0.31 18.42 14.48
CA SER A 172 0.80 19.03 15.72
C SER A 172 2.33 19.08 15.82
N LEU A 173 3.04 18.37 14.95
CA LEU A 173 4.51 18.41 14.90
C LEU A 173 4.99 19.82 14.55
N ARG A 174 6.02 20.31 15.24
CA ARG A 174 6.67 21.60 14.96
C ARG A 174 7.67 21.48 13.81
N LEU A 175 7.15 21.10 12.64
CA LEU A 175 7.91 20.89 11.41
C LEU A 175 7.38 21.77 10.27
N PRO A 176 8.24 22.19 9.34
CA PRO A 176 7.80 22.85 8.11
C PRO A 176 6.78 22.01 7.33
N PRO A 177 5.85 22.64 6.58
CA PRO A 177 4.81 21.93 5.82
C PRO A 177 5.34 20.84 4.89
N LYS A 178 6.47 21.09 4.20
CA LYS A 178 7.11 20.11 3.32
C LYS A 178 7.51 18.81 4.05
N LEU A 179 8.01 18.92 5.29
CA LEU A 179 8.36 17.74 6.08
C LEU A 179 7.11 17.01 6.61
N LYS A 180 6.05 17.74 6.95
CA LYS A 180 4.75 17.12 7.30
C LYS A 180 4.17 16.32 6.13
N GLN A 181 4.28 16.85 4.90
CA GLN A 181 3.87 16.14 3.70
C GLN A 181 4.73 14.89 3.47
N TYR A 182 6.05 15.01 3.60
CA TYR A 182 6.98 13.88 3.47
C TYR A 182 6.70 12.74 4.47
N ILE A 183 6.35 13.08 5.72
CA ILE A 183 5.96 12.10 6.75
C ILE A 183 4.66 11.39 6.40
N ARG A 184 3.72 12.09 5.76
CA ARG A 184 2.41 11.56 5.37
C ARG A 184 2.42 10.70 4.11
N GLU A 185 3.56 10.54 3.45
CA GLU A 185 3.65 9.81 2.18
C GLU A 185 3.17 8.35 2.31
N TYR A 186 3.60 7.62 3.34
CA TYR A 186 3.14 6.25 3.62
C TYR A 186 1.84 6.23 4.43
N HIS A 187 0.73 6.56 3.76
CA HIS A 187 -0.61 6.46 4.33
C HIS A 187 -1.57 5.74 3.38
N TYR A 188 -2.57 5.08 3.94
CA TYR A 188 -3.69 4.50 3.20
C TYR A 188 -4.99 5.20 3.58
N THR A 189 -6.01 5.03 2.74
CA THR A 189 -7.33 5.66 2.92
C THR A 189 -8.42 4.63 3.14
N ILE A 190 -9.30 4.87 4.11
CA ILE A 190 -10.49 4.05 4.34
C ILE A 190 -11.75 4.90 4.07
N PRO A 191 -12.72 4.41 3.27
CA PRO A 191 -14.00 5.08 3.10
C PRO A 191 -14.81 5.04 4.40
N VAL A 192 -15.25 6.19 4.88
CA VAL A 192 -15.95 6.36 6.17
C VAL A 192 -17.45 6.55 5.97
N ARG A 193 -17.85 7.31 4.93
CA ARG A 193 -19.25 7.60 4.66
C ARG A 193 -19.47 7.73 3.15
N THR A 194 -20.54 7.12 2.66
CA THR A 194 -21.07 7.41 1.33
C THR A 194 -22.32 8.27 1.51
N VAL A 195 -22.29 9.50 1.04
CA VAL A 195 -23.49 10.36 0.95
C VAL A 195 -23.99 10.28 -0.47
N THR A 196 -25.21 9.76 -0.62
CA THR A 196 -25.96 9.80 -1.87
C THR A 196 -26.77 11.07 -1.87
N LEU A 197 -26.43 12.03 -2.72
CA LEU A 197 -27.28 13.19 -2.97
C LEU A 197 -28.21 12.82 -4.13
N SER A 198 -29.50 12.75 -3.85
CA SER A 198 -30.56 12.88 -4.85
C SER A 198 -30.85 14.38 -5.02
N GLU A 199 -30.94 14.87 -6.26
CA GLU A 199 -31.52 16.19 -6.54
C GLU A 199 -32.96 16.30 -6.02
#